data_AF-A0A2V9X5Y6-F1
#
_entry.id   AF-A0A2V9X5Y6-F1
#
_cell.length_a   1.000
_cell.length_b   1.000
_cell.length_c   1.000
_cell.angle_alpha   90.00
_cell.angle_beta   90.00
_cell.angle_gamma   90.00
#
_symmetry.space_group_name_H-M   'P 1'
#
loop_
_entity.id
_entity.type
_entity.pdbx_description
1 polymer ?
#
loop_
_entity_poly.entity_id
_entity_poly.type
_entity_poly.pdbx_seq_one_letter_code
_entity_poly.pdbx_strand_id
1 'polypeptide(L)'
;MAFDHIIITLVHGTWARHTRWVQDDSRLCQQLRTRFGDRLHLTRFPWSGWNQASARLSAAKRLRVHLQKLILDHPEAEHFIIAHSHGGNVAMYALQDDTLEAKISGLVCFSTPFLHVYSREASRGGGETLRLGMLNAWPLFLIALLIASGQVKNSAAPLVIGLLAILGCLLFILWETWSKQLAEQLQFPSMKHTRLLLLRATGDEASAALGGAGCFSWLSAFPIRLVNAISARPLRLIAQHATTIRARAGVVGIRIALLGSAFVVLDAISHVQSALRIHQWLGPPIAPVWFTYLTAPLAIYVGLLFASLLPTLLVPILLFLLGFMLLPFGWEVAIAAPFIETFAEATPPGTWNIIQLSRRECLWPRDEESETGGLRHSAVYDSQRAILEVTVFLSERLNAALREKLGSKLSQLSGKSKVKP
;
A
#
# COMPACT_ATOMS: atom_id res chain seq x y z
N MET A 1 -36.25 -16.05 25.50
CA MET A 1 -34.82 -15.75 25.28
C MET A 1 -34.53 -16.15 23.83
N ALA A 2 -34.37 -15.24 22.88
CA ALA A 2 -34.65 -15.54 21.46
C ALA A 2 -33.48 -15.29 20.50
N PHE A 3 -32.32 -15.89 20.80
CA PHE A 3 -31.31 -16.22 19.78
C PHE A 3 -30.87 -17.64 20.05
N ASP A 4 -31.25 -18.54 19.14
CA ASP A 4 -31.01 -19.96 19.33
C ASP A 4 -29.56 -20.32 18.95
N HIS A 5 -28.90 -19.53 18.08
CA HIS A 5 -27.53 -19.80 17.63
C HIS A 5 -26.68 -18.54 17.38
N ILE A 6 -25.40 -18.62 17.73
CA ILE A 6 -24.35 -17.62 17.50
C ILE A 6 -23.29 -18.27 16.65
N ILE A 7 -22.93 -17.67 15.52
CA ILE A 7 -21.87 -18.17 14.64
C ILE A 7 -20.72 -17.18 14.66
N ILE A 8 -19.53 -17.67 15.02
CA ILE A 8 -18.32 -16.85 15.01
C ILE A 8 -17.32 -17.45 14.03
N THR A 9 -16.95 -16.66 13.02
CA THR A 9 -15.91 -17.01 12.05
C THR A 9 -14.56 -16.47 12.51
N LEU A 10 -13.59 -17.37 12.73
CA LEU A 10 -12.22 -17.05 13.14
C LEU A 10 -11.31 -16.92 11.93
N VAL A 11 -10.61 -15.78 11.80
CA VAL A 11 -9.75 -15.44 10.67
C VAL A 11 -8.32 -15.15 11.15
N HIS A 12 -7.37 -16.04 10.81
CA HIS A 12 -5.97 -15.90 11.23
C HIS A 12 -5.20 -14.84 10.43
N GLY A 13 -4.06 -14.40 10.97
CA GLY A 13 -3.13 -13.47 10.32
C GLY A 13 -2.20 -14.09 9.26
N THR A 14 -1.18 -13.35 8.83
CA THR A 14 -0.14 -13.88 7.95
C THR A 14 0.71 -14.93 8.65
N TRP A 15 1.23 -15.89 7.89
CA TRP A 15 2.07 -17.01 8.34
C TRP A 15 1.46 -17.89 9.45
N ALA A 16 0.13 -17.85 9.59
CA ALA A 16 -0.59 -18.41 10.74
C ALA A 16 -1.57 -19.55 10.37
N ARG A 17 -1.32 -20.30 9.29
CA ARG A 17 -2.25 -21.36 8.77
C ARG A 17 -2.65 -22.40 9.82
N HIS A 18 -1.76 -22.69 10.77
CA HIS A 18 -1.97 -23.67 11.85
C HIS A 18 -1.89 -23.02 13.23
N THR A 19 -2.30 -21.76 13.34
CA THR A 19 -2.20 -21.04 14.60
C THR A 19 -3.06 -21.69 15.68
N ARG A 20 -2.54 -21.70 16.91
CA ARG A 20 -3.19 -22.36 18.05
C ARG A 20 -4.41 -21.59 18.53
N TRP A 21 -4.46 -20.27 18.38
CA TRP A 21 -5.54 -19.46 18.96
C TRP A 21 -6.92 -19.69 18.33
N VAL A 22 -6.96 -20.24 17.11
CA VAL A 22 -8.23 -20.60 16.44
C VAL A 22 -8.66 -22.03 16.71
N GLN A 23 -7.85 -22.84 17.38
CA GLN A 23 -8.18 -24.24 17.70
C GLN A 23 -9.18 -24.32 18.85
N ASP A 24 -9.90 -25.44 18.96
CA ASP A 24 -10.95 -25.62 19.97
C ASP A 24 -10.41 -25.58 21.41
N ASP A 25 -9.16 -25.96 21.61
CA ASP A 25 -8.45 -25.96 22.89
C ASP A 25 -7.81 -24.61 23.23
N SER A 26 -7.96 -23.58 22.38
CA SER A 26 -7.42 -22.26 22.68
C SER A 26 -8.14 -21.57 23.83
N ARG A 27 -7.44 -20.69 24.55
CA ARG A 27 -8.02 -19.91 25.66
C ARG A 27 -9.24 -19.11 25.20
N LEU A 28 -9.15 -18.43 24.06
CA LEU A 28 -10.25 -17.68 23.47
C LEU A 28 -11.47 -18.60 23.21
N CYS A 29 -11.27 -19.71 22.51
CA CYS A 29 -12.35 -20.63 22.16
C CYS A 29 -13.02 -21.24 23.40
N GLN A 30 -12.22 -21.70 24.37
CA GLN A 30 -12.73 -22.26 25.63
C GLN A 30 -13.57 -21.24 26.42
N GLN A 31 -13.10 -20.00 26.54
CA GLN A 31 -13.82 -18.95 27.27
C GLN A 31 -15.13 -18.55 26.56
N LEU A 32 -15.11 -18.43 25.23
CA LEU A 32 -16.33 -18.17 24.45
C LEU A 32 -17.34 -19.30 24.60
N ARG A 33 -16.90 -20.57 24.52
CA ARG A 33 -17.76 -21.74 24.74
C ARG A 33 -18.33 -21.78 26.16
N THR A 34 -17.50 -21.48 27.16
CA THR A 34 -17.92 -21.41 28.58
C THR A 34 -19.01 -20.36 28.76
N ARG A 35 -18.88 -19.21 28.09
CA ARG A 35 -19.84 -18.11 28.19
C ARG A 35 -21.15 -18.37 27.47
N PHE A 36 -21.08 -18.84 26.23
CA PHE A 36 -22.24 -18.89 25.34
C PHE A 36 -22.88 -20.29 25.26
N GLY A 37 -22.18 -21.32 25.76
CA GLY A 37 -22.63 -22.70 25.83
C GLY A 37 -22.91 -23.30 24.45
N ASP A 38 -23.92 -24.18 24.39
CA ASP A 38 -24.30 -24.92 23.19
C ASP A 38 -24.86 -24.04 22.06
N ARG A 39 -25.16 -22.77 22.36
CA ARG A 39 -25.61 -21.80 21.35
C ARG A 39 -24.48 -21.35 20.44
N LEU A 40 -23.22 -21.56 20.82
CA LEU A 40 -22.07 -21.08 20.08
C LEU A 40 -21.55 -22.11 19.08
N HIS A 41 -21.51 -21.72 17.81
CA HIS A 41 -20.80 -22.42 16.76
C HIS A 41 -19.57 -21.61 16.32
N LEU A 42 -18.38 -22.15 16.59
CA LEU A 42 -17.12 -21.60 16.12
C LEU A 42 -16.75 -22.24 14.79
N THR A 43 -16.54 -21.42 13.77
CA THR A 43 -16.03 -21.85 12.46
C THR A 43 -14.69 -21.19 12.17
N ARG A 44 -13.78 -21.94 11.57
CA ARG A 44 -12.46 -21.46 11.18
C ARG A 44 -12.46 -21.18 9.69
N PHE A 45 -11.98 -20.00 9.29
CA PHE A 45 -11.76 -19.71 7.89
C PHE A 45 -10.29 -19.91 7.51
N PRO A 46 -9.94 -21.01 6.82
CA PRO A 46 -8.57 -21.22 6.37
C PRO A 46 -8.27 -20.30 5.19
N TRP A 47 -7.09 -19.68 5.18
CA TRP A 47 -6.54 -19.03 3.98
C TRP A 47 -5.03 -19.19 3.92
N SER A 48 -4.40 -18.68 2.86
CA SER A 48 -2.98 -18.92 2.63
C SER A 48 -2.08 -18.28 3.70
N GLY A 49 -2.50 -17.21 4.36
CA GLY A 49 -1.64 -16.45 5.27
C GLY A 49 -0.44 -15.81 4.58
N TRP A 50 -0.42 -15.75 3.24
CA TRP A 50 0.70 -15.16 2.51
C TRP A 50 0.68 -13.64 2.66
N ASN A 51 1.85 -13.04 2.91
CA ASN A 51 1.99 -11.59 3.01
C ASN A 51 1.99 -10.95 1.62
N GLN A 52 0.85 -10.98 0.94
CA GLN A 52 0.62 -10.44 -0.40
C GLN A 52 -0.78 -9.81 -0.45
N ALA A 53 -0.92 -8.71 -1.20
CA ALA A 53 -2.20 -8.05 -1.38
C ALA A 53 -3.19 -8.96 -2.14
N SER A 54 -2.77 -9.60 -3.23
CA SER A 54 -3.58 -10.56 -4.00
C SER A 54 -4.04 -11.74 -3.14
N ALA A 55 -3.18 -12.27 -2.27
CA ALA A 55 -3.54 -13.34 -1.35
C ALA A 55 -4.64 -12.90 -0.37
N ARG A 56 -4.53 -11.67 0.18
CA ARG A 56 -5.54 -11.09 1.07
C ARG A 56 -6.87 -10.85 0.34
N LEU A 57 -6.84 -10.30 -0.87
CA LEU A 57 -8.04 -10.05 -1.68
C LEU A 57 -8.72 -11.35 -2.13
N SER A 58 -7.95 -12.36 -2.52
CA SER A 58 -8.46 -13.70 -2.84
C SER A 58 -9.08 -14.37 -1.61
N ALA A 59 -8.43 -14.26 -0.46
CA ALA A 59 -8.98 -14.74 0.81
C ALA A 59 -10.28 -14.01 1.17
N ALA A 60 -10.37 -12.70 0.93
CA ALA A 60 -11.57 -11.91 1.19
C ALA A 60 -12.76 -12.35 0.32
N LYS A 61 -12.53 -12.61 -0.97
CA LYS A 61 -13.56 -13.15 -1.87
C LYS A 61 -14.07 -14.51 -1.39
N ARG A 62 -13.16 -15.40 -0.96
CA ARG A 62 -13.52 -16.70 -0.40
C ARG A 62 -14.24 -16.58 0.95
N LEU A 63 -13.82 -15.66 1.80
CA LEU A 63 -14.44 -15.40 3.09
C LEU A 63 -15.88 -14.90 2.89
N ARG A 64 -16.10 -14.02 1.91
CA ARG A 64 -17.44 -13.56 1.52
C ARG A 64 -18.35 -14.73 1.18
N VAL A 65 -17.91 -15.62 0.28
CA VAL A 65 -18.68 -16.82 -0.10
C VAL A 65 -18.93 -17.73 1.11
N HIS A 66 -17.93 -17.91 1.97
CA HIS A 66 -18.06 -18.70 3.19
C HIS A 66 -19.11 -18.13 4.14
N LEU A 67 -19.07 -16.82 4.41
CA LEU A 67 -20.03 -16.14 5.28
C LEU A 67 -21.45 -16.17 4.68
N GLN A 68 -21.59 -15.92 3.38
CA GLN A 68 -22.89 -16.01 2.70
C GLN A 68 -23.50 -17.40 2.83
N LYS A 69 -22.68 -18.46 2.69
CA LYS A 69 -23.13 -19.83 2.91
C LYS A 69 -23.60 -20.05 4.35
N LEU A 70 -22.82 -19.61 5.35
CA LEU A 70 -23.20 -19.76 6.76
C LEU A 70 -24.49 -19.01 7.10
N ILE A 71 -24.69 -17.82 6.53
CA ILE A 71 -25.91 -17.03 6.70
C ILE A 71 -27.10 -17.75 6.05
N LEU A 72 -26.91 -18.39 4.90
CA LEU A 72 -27.96 -19.17 4.26
C LEU A 72 -28.32 -20.44 5.05
N ASP A 73 -27.31 -21.15 5.55
CA ASP A 73 -27.47 -22.39 6.33
C ASP A 73 -28.07 -22.09 7.72
N HIS A 74 -27.81 -20.90 8.26
CA HIS A 74 -28.24 -20.46 9.59
C HIS A 74 -28.78 -19.02 9.58
N PRO A 75 -29.97 -18.79 8.99
CA PRO A 75 -30.50 -17.45 8.76
C PRO A 75 -30.95 -16.73 10.04
N GLU A 76 -31.30 -17.47 11.09
CA GLU A 76 -31.71 -16.90 12.38
C GLU A 76 -30.54 -16.69 13.36
N ALA A 77 -29.35 -17.17 13.01
CA ALA A 77 -28.16 -17.01 13.83
C ALA A 77 -27.60 -15.59 13.72
N GLU A 78 -26.97 -15.12 14.80
CA GLU A 78 -26.21 -13.88 14.79
C GLU A 78 -24.76 -14.20 14.38
N HIS A 79 -24.27 -13.50 13.35
CA HIS A 79 -22.98 -13.81 12.71
C HIS A 79 -21.93 -12.80 13.12
N PHE A 80 -20.80 -13.28 13.62
CA PHE A 80 -19.66 -12.46 14.03
C PHE A 80 -18.38 -12.94 13.36
N ILE A 81 -17.42 -12.03 13.27
CA ILE A 81 -16.08 -12.33 12.78
C ILE A 81 -15.07 -11.92 13.87
N ILE A 82 -14.13 -12.79 14.17
CA ILE A 82 -12.97 -12.46 15.01
C ILE A 82 -11.71 -12.69 14.19
N ALA A 83 -10.93 -11.64 14.02
CA ALA A 83 -9.79 -11.63 13.13
C ALA A 83 -8.52 -11.12 13.82
N HIS A 84 -7.38 -11.67 13.45
CA HIS A 84 -6.07 -11.26 13.97
C HIS A 84 -5.17 -10.73 12.85
N SER A 85 -4.41 -9.66 13.15
CA SER A 85 -3.40 -9.11 12.24
C SER A 85 -3.97 -8.82 10.85
N HIS A 86 -3.31 -9.27 9.77
CA HIS A 86 -3.83 -9.15 8.40
C HIS A 86 -5.14 -9.90 8.14
N GLY A 87 -5.56 -10.83 9.01
CA GLY A 87 -6.90 -11.41 8.97
C GLY A 87 -8.00 -10.35 9.10
N GLY A 88 -7.76 -9.28 9.87
CA GLY A 88 -8.70 -8.17 9.98
C GLY A 88 -8.85 -7.39 8.67
N ASN A 89 -7.77 -7.25 7.89
CA ASN A 89 -7.85 -6.68 6.53
C ASN A 89 -8.68 -7.58 5.61
N VAL A 90 -8.46 -8.90 5.66
CA VAL A 90 -9.25 -9.89 4.90
C VAL A 90 -10.74 -9.79 5.23
N ALA A 91 -11.09 -9.68 6.52
CA ALA A 91 -12.47 -9.49 6.97
C ALA A 91 -13.07 -8.19 6.42
N MET A 92 -12.38 -7.05 6.55
CA MET A 92 -12.84 -5.77 6.03
C MET A 92 -13.09 -5.81 4.51
N TYR A 93 -12.19 -6.42 3.73
CA TYR A 93 -12.38 -6.57 2.30
C TYR A 93 -13.55 -7.51 1.94
N ALA A 94 -13.80 -8.55 2.74
CA ALA A 94 -14.95 -9.42 2.54
C ALA A 94 -16.28 -8.66 2.72
N LEU A 95 -16.32 -7.74 3.69
CA LEU A 95 -17.47 -6.89 4.04
C LEU A 95 -17.64 -5.64 3.16
N GLN A 96 -16.93 -5.54 2.02
CA GLN A 96 -17.23 -4.49 1.02
C GLN A 96 -18.61 -4.65 0.35
N ASP A 97 -19.23 -5.82 0.47
CA ASP A 97 -20.58 -6.07 -0.01
C ASP A 97 -21.59 -5.61 1.06
N ASP A 98 -22.29 -4.50 0.81
CA ASP A 98 -23.29 -3.92 1.71
C ASP A 98 -24.36 -4.93 2.15
N THR A 99 -24.72 -5.90 1.29
CA THR A 99 -25.74 -6.91 1.63
C THR A 99 -25.23 -7.92 2.64
N LEU A 100 -23.96 -8.31 2.53
CA LEU A 100 -23.32 -9.18 3.49
C LEU A 100 -23.03 -8.41 4.79
N GLU A 101 -22.53 -7.19 4.69
CA GLU A 101 -22.17 -6.35 5.83
C GLU A 101 -23.38 -6.09 6.76
N ALA A 102 -24.57 -5.89 6.19
CA ALA A 102 -25.81 -5.76 6.94
C ALA A 102 -26.23 -7.03 7.71
N LYS A 103 -25.68 -8.20 7.35
CA LYS A 103 -25.97 -9.49 8.00
C LYS A 103 -24.92 -9.89 9.04
N ILE A 104 -23.84 -9.12 9.18
CA ILE A 104 -22.80 -9.36 10.18
C ILE A 104 -23.01 -8.45 11.37
N SER A 105 -23.22 -9.06 12.54
CA SER A 105 -23.60 -8.36 13.77
C SER A 105 -22.42 -7.63 14.40
N GLY A 106 -21.19 -8.12 14.18
CA GLY A 106 -19.96 -7.47 14.62
C GLY A 106 -18.67 -8.10 14.09
N LEU A 107 -17.63 -7.27 14.00
CA LEU A 107 -16.26 -7.64 13.66
C LEU A 107 -15.33 -7.27 14.82
N VAL A 108 -14.53 -8.22 15.29
CA VAL A 108 -13.47 -8.02 16.28
C VAL A 108 -12.13 -8.14 15.58
N CYS A 109 -11.26 -7.14 15.76
CA CYS A 109 -9.92 -7.12 15.19
C CYS A 109 -8.86 -7.04 16.29
N PHE A 110 -8.05 -8.07 16.41
CA PHE A 110 -6.87 -8.11 17.27
C PHE A 110 -5.64 -7.64 16.50
N SER A 111 -4.97 -6.60 17.00
CA SER A 111 -3.68 -6.09 16.49
C SER A 111 -3.65 -5.94 14.97
N THR A 112 -4.77 -5.57 14.34
CA THR A 112 -4.83 -5.46 12.88
C THR A 112 -4.10 -4.21 12.42
N PRO A 113 -3.07 -4.32 11.56
CA PRO A 113 -2.51 -3.16 10.88
C PRO A 113 -3.39 -2.87 9.66
N PHE A 114 -4.29 -1.90 9.76
CA PHE A 114 -5.17 -1.53 8.64
C PHE A 114 -4.32 -0.85 7.58
N LEU A 115 -4.30 -1.42 6.38
CA LEU A 115 -3.49 -0.93 5.28
C LEU A 115 -4.19 0.16 4.49
N HIS A 116 -3.74 1.39 4.66
CA HIS A 116 -4.20 2.55 3.90
C HIS A 116 -3.26 2.75 2.72
N VAL A 117 -3.80 2.59 1.51
CA VAL A 117 -3.03 2.70 0.27
C VAL A 117 -3.56 3.87 -0.55
N TYR A 118 -2.68 4.72 -1.07
CA TYR A 118 -3.06 5.90 -1.86
C TYR A 118 -2.20 6.00 -3.12
N SER A 119 -2.75 6.51 -4.22
CA SER A 119 -1.95 6.86 -5.40
C SER A 119 -1.08 8.10 -5.11
N ARG A 120 0.21 8.03 -5.45
CA ARG A 120 1.17 9.15 -5.28
C ARG A 120 0.88 10.36 -6.17
N GLU A 121 0.13 10.18 -7.25
CA GLU A 121 -0.31 11.30 -8.09
C GLU A 121 -1.27 12.22 -7.33
N ALA A 122 -2.13 11.65 -6.47
CA ALA A 122 -3.10 12.39 -5.68
C ALA A 122 -2.48 13.13 -4.49
N SER A 123 -1.33 12.65 -3.96
CA SER A 123 -0.88 13.09 -2.65
C SER A 123 0.09 14.28 -2.65
N ARG A 124 1.02 14.49 -3.61
CA ARG A 124 2.03 15.58 -3.49
C ARG A 124 2.97 15.88 -4.69
N GLY A 125 2.50 15.83 -5.95
CA GLY A 125 3.19 16.52 -7.07
C GLY A 125 4.61 16.04 -7.45
N GLY A 126 4.99 14.80 -7.09
CA GLY A 126 6.27 14.17 -7.45
C GLY A 126 6.16 13.04 -8.49
N GLY A 127 4.95 12.54 -8.74
CA GLY A 127 4.70 11.36 -9.59
C GLY A 127 5.20 11.52 -11.02
N GLU A 128 5.07 12.70 -11.61
CA GLU A 128 5.51 12.95 -12.99
C GLU A 128 7.04 12.89 -13.15
N THR A 129 7.82 13.31 -12.16
CA THR A 129 9.29 13.21 -12.23
C THR A 129 9.77 11.80 -11.98
N LEU A 130 9.08 11.06 -11.11
CA LEU A 130 9.34 9.65 -10.95
C LEU A 130 9.04 8.88 -12.25
N ARG A 131 7.88 9.16 -12.85
CA ARG A 131 7.46 8.63 -14.16
C ARG A 131 8.47 8.95 -15.25
N LEU A 132 8.90 10.21 -15.36
CA LEU A 132 9.93 10.62 -16.33
C LEU A 132 11.30 10.01 -16.03
N GLY A 133 11.72 9.94 -14.77
CA GLY A 133 12.99 9.33 -14.36
C GLY A 133 13.03 7.85 -14.71
N MET A 134 11.95 7.12 -14.45
CA MET A 134 11.84 5.68 -14.73
C MET A 134 11.72 5.38 -16.23
N LEU A 135 10.98 6.19 -16.98
CA LEU A 135 10.93 6.11 -18.45
C LEU A 135 12.31 6.31 -19.10
N ASN A 136 13.20 7.08 -18.48
CA ASN A 136 14.57 7.29 -18.97
C ASN A 136 15.57 6.24 -18.43
N ALA A 137 15.44 5.84 -17.16
CA ALA A 137 16.37 4.91 -16.52
C ALA A 137 16.32 3.50 -17.11
N TRP A 138 15.13 3.01 -17.48
CA TRP A 138 14.99 1.64 -17.99
C TRP A 138 15.62 1.43 -19.38
N PRO A 139 15.39 2.30 -20.39
CA PRO A 139 16.11 2.23 -21.64
C PRO A 139 17.62 2.33 -21.46
N LEU A 140 18.10 3.22 -20.58
CA LEU A 140 19.53 3.38 -20.30
C LEU A 140 20.15 2.15 -19.65
N PHE A 141 19.43 1.49 -18.75
CA PHE A 141 19.85 0.22 -18.17
C PHE A 141 19.97 -0.89 -19.24
N LEU A 142 18.97 -1.00 -20.13
CA LEU A 142 18.99 -1.96 -21.23
C LEU A 142 20.10 -1.66 -22.25
N ILE A 143 20.36 -0.39 -22.55
CA ILE A 143 21.49 0.05 -23.37
C ILE A 143 22.82 -0.31 -22.68
N ALA A 144 22.95 -0.08 -21.37
CA ALA A 144 24.15 -0.43 -20.61
C ALA A 144 24.41 -1.95 -20.62
N LEU A 145 23.37 -2.78 -20.49
CA LEU A 145 23.48 -4.23 -20.65
C LEU A 145 23.91 -4.63 -22.07
N LEU A 146 23.36 -3.97 -23.10
CA LEU A 146 23.75 -4.21 -24.48
C LEU A 146 25.22 -3.84 -24.73
N ILE A 147 25.69 -2.71 -24.20
CA ILE A 147 27.11 -2.32 -24.23
C ILE A 147 27.96 -3.34 -23.49
N ALA A 148 27.57 -3.73 -22.27
CA ALA A 148 28.30 -4.72 -21.47
C ALA A 148 28.37 -6.09 -22.15
N SER A 149 27.38 -6.44 -22.98
CA SER A 149 27.39 -7.68 -23.76
C SER A 149 28.34 -7.68 -24.97
N GLY A 150 28.95 -6.53 -25.31
CA GLY A 150 29.87 -6.39 -26.44
C GLY A 150 29.21 -6.33 -27.83
N GLN A 151 27.87 -6.35 -27.89
CA GLN A 151 27.09 -6.45 -29.14
C GLN A 151 26.92 -5.11 -29.89
N VAL A 152 27.41 -3.99 -29.34
CA VAL A 152 27.18 -2.63 -29.85
C VAL A 152 27.98 -2.30 -31.12
N LYS A 153 28.86 -3.20 -31.57
CA LYS A 153 29.62 -3.03 -32.82
C LYS A 153 28.79 -3.26 -34.10
N ASN A 154 27.54 -3.73 -33.98
CA ASN A 154 26.67 -4.05 -35.12
C ASN A 154 25.82 -2.84 -35.56
N SER A 155 25.64 -2.68 -36.87
CA SER A 155 24.77 -1.66 -37.48
C SER A 155 23.29 -1.75 -37.05
N ALA A 156 22.88 -2.87 -36.46
CA ALA A 156 21.55 -3.07 -35.89
C ALA A 156 21.38 -2.50 -34.46
N ALA A 157 22.45 -2.05 -33.79
CA ALA A 157 22.38 -1.59 -32.40
C ALA A 157 21.34 -0.48 -32.16
N PRO A 158 21.17 0.55 -33.03
CA PRO A 158 20.15 1.57 -32.82
C PRO A 158 18.72 1.02 -32.86
N LEU A 159 18.45 0.05 -33.72
CA LEU A 159 17.14 -0.61 -33.82
C LEU A 159 16.83 -1.40 -32.54
N VAL A 160 17.81 -2.18 -32.06
CA VAL A 160 17.68 -2.95 -30.81
C VAL A 160 17.45 -2.02 -29.62
N ILE A 161 18.20 -0.92 -29.54
CA ILE A 161 18.03 0.11 -28.50
C ILE A 161 16.63 0.73 -28.57
N GLY A 162 16.15 1.07 -29.77
CA GLY A 162 14.81 1.60 -29.98
C GLY A 162 13.71 0.64 -29.53
N LEU A 163 13.81 -0.64 -29.89
CA LEU A 163 12.87 -1.68 -29.48
C LEU A 163 12.87 -1.91 -27.96
N LEU A 164 14.05 -1.94 -27.33
CA LEU A 164 14.21 -2.06 -25.88
C LEU A 164 13.62 -0.85 -25.15
N ALA A 165 13.78 0.36 -25.69
CA ALA A 165 13.17 1.56 -25.14
C ALA A 165 11.63 1.50 -25.20
N ILE A 166 11.07 1.07 -26.34
CA ILE A 166 9.62 0.89 -26.51
C ILE A 166 9.08 -0.16 -25.53
N LEU A 167 9.74 -1.31 -25.42
CA LEU A 167 9.36 -2.36 -24.47
C LEU A 167 9.42 -1.84 -23.03
N GLY A 168 10.45 -1.05 -22.68
CA GLY A 168 10.57 -0.38 -21.40
C GLY A 168 9.39 0.53 -21.07
N CYS A 169 9.01 1.39 -22.01
CA CYS A 169 7.84 2.26 -21.87
C CYS A 169 6.54 1.46 -21.69
N LEU A 170 6.37 0.36 -22.44
CA LEU A 170 5.19 -0.50 -22.31
C LEU A 170 5.12 -1.14 -20.92
N LEU A 171 6.21 -1.78 -20.46
CA LEU A 171 6.30 -2.39 -19.13
C LEU A 171 6.03 -1.37 -18.02
N PHE A 172 6.55 -0.16 -18.18
CA PHE A 172 6.29 0.95 -17.26
C PHE A 172 4.79 1.30 -17.17
N ILE A 173 4.11 1.46 -18.32
CA ILE A 173 2.67 1.78 -18.36
C ILE A 173 1.86 0.65 -17.70
N LEU A 174 2.22 -0.60 -17.98
CA LEU A 174 1.55 -1.76 -17.37
C LEU A 174 1.75 -1.78 -15.84
N TRP A 175 2.97 -1.50 -15.38
CA TRP A 175 3.30 -1.45 -13.95
C TRP A 175 2.57 -0.30 -13.23
N GLU A 176 2.56 0.90 -13.80
CA GLU A 176 1.81 2.04 -13.27
C GLU A 176 0.32 1.71 -13.18
N THR A 177 -0.26 1.17 -14.25
CA THR A 177 -1.68 0.80 -14.32
C THR A 177 -2.04 -0.25 -13.27
N TRP A 178 -1.25 -1.33 -13.20
CA TRP A 178 -1.43 -2.38 -12.20
C TRP A 178 -1.31 -1.84 -10.76
N SER A 179 -0.35 -0.95 -10.51
CA SER A 179 -0.14 -0.36 -9.19
C SER A 179 -1.32 0.52 -8.74
N LYS A 180 -1.90 1.30 -9.66
CA LYS A 180 -3.10 2.09 -9.39
C LYS A 180 -4.32 1.20 -9.12
N GLN A 181 -4.52 0.16 -9.93
CA GLN A 181 -5.57 -0.83 -9.70
C GLN A 181 -5.41 -1.55 -8.36
N LEU A 182 -4.17 -1.86 -7.97
CA LEU A 182 -3.88 -2.44 -6.66
C LEU A 182 -4.28 -1.51 -5.53
N ALA A 183 -3.97 -0.21 -5.63
CA ALA A 183 -4.38 0.78 -4.64
C ALA A 183 -5.90 0.90 -4.51
N GLU A 184 -6.63 0.88 -5.62
CA GLU A 184 -8.10 0.90 -5.65
C GLU A 184 -8.69 -0.35 -4.99
N GLN A 185 -8.14 -1.52 -5.27
CA GLN A 185 -8.62 -2.79 -4.69
C GLN A 185 -8.37 -2.87 -3.18
N LEU A 186 -7.34 -2.19 -2.67
CA LEU A 186 -6.98 -2.19 -1.25
C LEU A 186 -7.72 -1.13 -0.43
N GLN A 187 -8.65 -0.38 -1.03
CA GLN A 187 -9.50 0.56 -0.28
C GLN A 187 -10.47 -0.17 0.66
N PHE A 188 -10.65 0.36 1.86
CA PHE A 188 -11.64 -0.17 2.80
C PHE A 188 -13.05 0.32 2.49
N PRO A 189 -14.08 -0.49 2.77
CA PRO A 189 -15.45 -0.02 2.72
C PRO A 189 -15.75 0.94 3.87
N SER A 190 -16.77 1.78 3.66
CA SER A 190 -17.43 2.47 4.77
C SER A 190 -18.35 1.47 5.47
N MET A 191 -18.02 1.08 6.70
CA MET A 191 -18.84 0.18 7.50
C MET A 191 -20.07 0.93 8.02
N LYS A 192 -21.27 0.44 7.71
CA LYS A 192 -22.53 1.14 8.01
C LYS A 192 -23.30 0.46 9.13
N HIS A 193 -23.36 -0.87 9.12
CA HIS A 193 -24.22 -1.67 9.98
C HIS A 193 -23.43 -2.54 10.97
N THR A 194 -22.31 -3.11 10.52
CA THR A 194 -21.43 -3.94 11.35
C THR A 194 -20.68 -3.08 12.36
N ARG A 195 -20.76 -3.45 13.64
CA ARG A 195 -19.97 -2.80 14.69
C ARG A 195 -18.56 -3.38 14.75
N LEU A 196 -17.57 -2.52 14.91
CA LEU A 196 -16.15 -2.88 14.94
C LEU A 196 -15.60 -2.73 16.35
N LEU A 197 -15.00 -3.79 16.89
CA LEU A 197 -14.21 -3.76 18.11
C LEU A 197 -12.72 -3.89 17.76
N LEU A 198 -11.94 -2.90 18.15
CA LEU A 198 -10.49 -2.85 17.89
C LEU A 198 -9.73 -3.06 19.19
N LEU A 199 -8.89 -4.10 19.26
CA LEU A 199 -8.02 -4.36 20.39
C LEU A 199 -6.55 -4.30 19.97
N ARG A 200 -5.74 -3.61 20.77
CA ARG A 200 -4.33 -3.33 20.49
C ARG A 200 -3.48 -3.60 21.72
N ALA A 201 -2.30 -4.20 21.55
CA ALA A 201 -1.29 -4.28 22.60
C ALA A 201 -0.34 -3.07 22.56
N THR A 202 0.04 -2.59 23.75
CA THR A 202 1.12 -1.61 23.89
C THR A 202 2.47 -2.26 23.57
N GLY A 203 3.26 -1.63 22.70
CA GLY A 203 4.55 -2.16 22.26
C GLY A 203 4.45 -3.33 21.27
N ASP A 204 3.36 -3.41 20.51
CA ASP A 204 3.23 -4.33 19.37
C ASP A 204 4.34 -4.05 18.33
N GLU A 205 5.29 -4.98 18.23
CA GLU A 205 6.49 -4.85 17.41
C GLU A 205 6.15 -4.83 15.91
N ALA A 206 5.15 -5.61 15.49
CA ALA A 206 4.73 -5.66 14.09
C ALA A 206 4.11 -4.33 13.67
N SER A 207 3.29 -3.74 14.55
CA SER A 207 2.74 -2.41 14.31
C SER A 207 3.82 -1.32 14.27
N ALA A 208 4.83 -1.40 15.14
CA ALA A 208 5.95 -0.46 15.14
C ALA A 208 6.78 -0.57 13.86
N ALA A 209 7.10 -1.78 13.41
CA ALA A 209 7.83 -2.01 12.17
C ALA A 209 7.08 -1.49 10.93
N LEU A 210 5.77 -1.78 10.84
CA LEU A 210 4.94 -1.32 9.73
C LEU A 210 4.72 0.20 9.75
N GLY A 211 4.53 0.79 10.94
CA GLY A 211 4.46 2.25 11.11
C GLY A 211 5.77 2.93 10.71
N GLY A 212 6.91 2.36 11.09
CA GLY A 212 8.24 2.83 10.68
C GLY A 212 8.43 2.79 9.16
N ALA A 213 8.01 1.71 8.52
CA ALA A 213 8.04 1.58 7.06
C ALA A 213 7.13 2.62 6.36
N GLY A 214 5.94 2.90 6.91
CA GLY A 214 5.06 3.96 6.42
C GLY A 214 5.67 5.36 6.57
N CYS A 215 6.30 5.64 7.71
CA CYS A 215 7.03 6.90 7.95
C CYS A 215 8.19 7.06 6.95
N PHE A 216 8.96 6.00 6.70
CA PHE A 216 10.03 6.02 5.70
C PHE A 216 9.47 6.29 4.29
N SER A 217 8.36 5.65 3.92
CA SER A 217 7.68 5.89 2.64
C SER A 217 7.29 7.35 2.48
N TRP A 218 6.81 8.00 3.54
CA TRP A 218 6.53 9.43 3.55
C TRP A 218 7.81 10.28 3.44
N LEU A 219 8.86 9.96 4.19
CA LEU A 219 10.14 10.68 4.13
C LEU A 219 10.79 10.58 2.75
N SER A 220 10.65 9.44 2.05
CA SER A 220 11.16 9.25 0.70
C SER A 220 10.60 10.25 -0.32
N ALA A 221 9.44 10.86 -0.03
CA ALA A 221 8.87 11.90 -0.89
C ALA A 221 9.71 13.18 -0.88
N PHE A 222 10.51 13.45 0.15
CA PHE A 222 11.39 14.64 0.19
C PHE A 222 12.49 14.61 -0.88
N PRO A 223 13.39 13.60 -0.94
CA PRO A 223 14.42 13.57 -1.97
C PRO A 223 13.82 13.47 -3.38
N ILE A 224 12.70 12.76 -3.56
CA ILE A 224 11.99 12.73 -4.86
C ILE A 224 11.51 14.13 -5.27
N ARG A 225 10.95 14.91 -4.34
CA ARG A 225 10.51 16.29 -4.60
C ARG A 225 11.69 17.23 -4.86
N LEU A 226 12.81 17.05 -4.16
CA LEU A 226 14.03 17.82 -4.38
C LEU A 226 14.58 17.57 -5.78
N VAL A 227 14.70 16.29 -6.18
CA VAL A 227 15.07 15.89 -7.54
C VAL A 227 14.12 16.53 -8.53
N ASN A 228 12.79 16.44 -8.33
CA ASN A 228 11.78 17.09 -9.18
C ASN A 228 11.97 18.61 -9.31
N ALA A 229 12.22 19.31 -8.20
CA ALA A 229 12.41 20.75 -8.20
C ALA A 229 13.65 21.16 -8.99
N ILE A 230 14.74 20.39 -8.89
CA ILE A 230 16.00 20.66 -9.59
C ILE A 230 15.91 20.27 -11.08
N SER A 231 15.34 19.11 -11.39
CA SER A 231 15.39 18.55 -12.75
C SER A 231 14.22 18.94 -13.64
N ALA A 232 13.00 19.03 -13.10
CA ALA A 232 11.81 19.09 -13.93
C ALA A 232 11.19 20.48 -14.01
N ARG A 233 11.28 21.29 -12.93
CA ARG A 233 10.76 22.66 -12.94
C ARG A 233 11.42 23.55 -14.00
N PRO A 234 12.76 23.57 -14.17
CA PRO A 234 13.40 24.39 -15.20
C PRO A 234 12.94 23.98 -16.60
N LEU A 235 12.88 22.67 -16.85
CA LEU A 235 12.42 22.11 -18.12
C LEU A 235 10.95 22.42 -18.42
N ARG A 236 10.08 22.46 -17.42
CA ARG A 236 8.68 22.87 -17.58
C ARG A 236 8.54 24.35 -17.89
N LEU A 237 9.30 25.21 -17.21
CA LEU A 237 9.32 26.64 -17.51
C LEU A 237 9.78 26.89 -18.95
N ILE A 238 10.83 26.19 -19.39
CA ILE A 238 11.31 26.21 -20.78
C ILE A 238 10.21 25.71 -21.74
N ALA A 239 9.53 24.60 -21.42
CA ALA A 239 8.47 24.02 -22.25
C ALA A 239 7.18 24.86 -22.29
N GLN A 240 6.86 25.60 -21.22
CA GLN A 240 5.70 26.50 -21.14
C GLN A 240 5.89 27.76 -21.98
N HIS A 241 7.14 28.21 -22.12
CA HIS A 241 7.50 29.33 -23.01
C HIS A 241 7.72 28.86 -24.46
N ALA A 242 7.72 27.55 -24.73
CA ALA A 242 7.79 26.99 -26.07
C ALA A 242 6.38 26.90 -26.68
N THR A 243 6.12 27.69 -27.72
CA THR A 243 4.78 28.04 -28.19
C THR A 243 4.05 26.99 -29.04
N THR A 244 4.62 25.81 -29.30
CA THR A 244 4.01 24.81 -30.21
C THR A 244 4.07 23.36 -29.69
N ILE A 245 3.07 22.54 -30.04
CA ILE A 245 2.95 21.11 -29.69
C ILE A 245 4.18 20.28 -30.14
N ARG A 246 4.83 20.67 -31.25
CA ARG A 246 6.13 20.08 -31.69
C ARG A 246 7.27 20.34 -30.71
N ALA A 247 7.28 21.47 -30.00
CA ALA A 247 8.29 21.76 -29.00
C ALA A 247 8.13 20.91 -27.73
N ARG A 248 6.90 20.48 -27.39
CA ARG A 248 6.62 19.56 -26.27
C ARG A 248 7.08 18.12 -26.57
N ALA A 249 6.84 17.62 -27.77
CA ALA A 249 7.45 16.37 -28.26
C ALA A 249 8.98 16.49 -28.37
N GLY A 250 9.44 17.69 -28.73
CA GLY A 250 10.83 18.10 -28.72
C GLY A 250 11.50 17.98 -27.36
N VAL A 251 10.83 18.15 -26.21
CA VAL A 251 11.47 17.99 -24.89
C VAL A 251 11.87 16.54 -24.60
N VAL A 252 11.05 15.57 -25.01
CA VAL A 252 11.38 14.13 -24.91
C VAL A 252 12.48 13.79 -25.92
N GLY A 253 12.39 14.30 -27.15
CA GLY A 253 13.45 14.18 -28.16
C GLY A 253 14.77 14.84 -27.76
N ILE A 254 14.72 15.98 -27.08
CA ILE A 254 15.87 16.73 -26.53
C ILE A 254 16.46 15.94 -25.37
N ARG A 255 15.68 15.27 -24.52
CA ARG A 255 16.22 14.41 -23.46
C ARG A 255 16.91 13.16 -24.01
N ILE A 256 16.33 12.51 -25.03
CA ILE A 256 16.97 11.39 -25.73
C ILE A 256 18.23 11.86 -26.47
N ALA A 257 18.18 13.04 -27.10
CA ALA A 257 19.33 13.66 -27.74
C ALA A 257 20.38 14.17 -26.74
N LEU A 258 20.01 14.60 -25.53
CA LEU A 258 20.92 15.00 -24.44
C LEU A 258 21.65 13.80 -23.86
N LEU A 259 20.97 12.66 -23.71
CA LEU A 259 21.59 11.39 -23.34
C LEU A 259 22.53 10.87 -24.44
N GLY A 260 22.12 10.97 -25.71
CA GLY A 260 22.98 10.66 -26.85
C GLY A 260 24.16 11.63 -27.01
N SER A 261 23.99 12.90 -26.63
CA SER A 261 25.06 13.91 -26.70
C SER A 261 25.93 13.97 -25.45
N ALA A 262 25.58 13.32 -24.35
CA ALA A 262 26.55 13.04 -23.27
C ALA A 262 27.78 12.29 -23.81
N PHE A 263 27.56 11.40 -24.79
CA PHE A 263 28.60 10.72 -25.55
C PHE A 263 29.39 11.69 -26.45
N VAL A 264 28.69 12.63 -27.09
CA VAL A 264 29.29 13.70 -27.94
C VAL A 264 30.00 14.77 -27.11
N VAL A 265 29.64 15.01 -25.85
CA VAL A 265 30.31 15.97 -24.98
C VAL A 265 31.53 15.36 -24.30
N LEU A 266 31.53 14.07 -24.00
CA LEU A 266 32.78 13.37 -23.68
C LEU A 266 33.76 13.40 -24.88
N ASP A 267 33.23 13.30 -26.10
CA ASP A 267 33.99 13.47 -27.34
C ASP A 267 34.40 14.94 -27.59
N ALA A 268 33.55 15.92 -27.29
CA ALA A 268 33.84 17.34 -27.48
C ALA A 268 34.77 17.92 -26.39
N ILE A 269 34.77 17.38 -25.17
CA ILE A 269 35.76 17.70 -24.13
C ILE A 269 37.17 17.32 -24.60
N SER A 270 37.30 16.26 -25.42
CA SER A 270 38.57 15.93 -26.08
C SER A 270 38.99 16.96 -27.15
N HIS A 271 38.07 17.83 -27.59
CA HIS A 271 38.28 18.89 -28.57
C HIS A 271 38.29 20.32 -27.98
N VAL A 272 38.12 20.49 -26.65
CA VAL A 272 38.18 21.80 -25.96
C VAL A 272 39.54 22.51 -26.15
N GLN A 273 40.61 21.75 -26.41
CA GLN A 273 41.91 22.29 -26.78
C GLN A 273 41.88 23.11 -28.08
N SER A 274 40.96 22.81 -29.00
CA SER A 274 40.80 23.51 -30.29
C SER A 274 40.11 24.87 -30.11
N ALA A 275 39.14 24.96 -29.19
CA ALA A 275 38.42 26.20 -28.90
C ALA A 275 39.30 27.23 -28.16
N LEU A 276 40.20 26.77 -27.28
CA LEU A 276 41.18 27.62 -26.58
C LEU A 276 42.20 28.26 -27.54
N ARG A 277 42.52 27.61 -28.68
CA ARG A 277 43.42 28.18 -29.70
C ARG A 277 42.77 29.33 -30.50
N ILE A 278 41.45 29.29 -30.71
CA ILE A 278 40.72 30.34 -31.44
C ILE A 278 40.61 31.62 -30.59
N HIS A 279 40.55 31.50 -29.26
CA HIS A 279 40.52 32.64 -28.34
C HIS A 279 41.78 33.51 -28.41
N GLN A 280 42.94 32.91 -28.67
CA GLN A 280 44.22 33.62 -28.80
C GLN A 280 44.29 34.51 -30.06
N TRP A 281 43.44 34.28 -31.07
CA TRP A 281 43.44 34.98 -32.35
C TRP A 281 42.46 36.16 -32.44
N LEU A 282 41.39 36.19 -31.63
CA LEU A 282 40.27 37.14 -31.81
C LEU A 282 40.45 38.51 -31.13
N GLY A 283 41.50 38.71 -30.33
CA GLY A 283 41.79 40.00 -29.67
C GLY A 283 40.81 40.40 -28.53
N PRO A 284 41.19 41.34 -27.65
CA PRO A 284 40.50 41.63 -26.39
C PRO A 284 39.04 42.11 -26.48
N PRO A 285 38.58 42.87 -27.49
CA PRO A 285 37.20 43.38 -27.50
C PRO A 285 36.15 42.36 -27.99
N ILE A 286 36.56 41.34 -28.75
CA ILE A 286 35.66 40.34 -29.35
C ILE A 286 35.51 39.10 -28.45
N ALA A 287 36.51 38.86 -27.61
CA ALA A 287 36.58 37.77 -26.64
C ALA A 287 35.36 37.66 -25.68
N PRO A 288 34.81 38.75 -25.08
CA PRO A 288 33.70 38.64 -24.13
C PRO A 288 32.38 38.24 -24.79
N VAL A 289 32.12 38.74 -26.00
CA VAL A 289 30.91 38.43 -26.77
C VAL A 289 30.94 36.98 -27.25
N TRP A 290 32.09 36.53 -27.78
CA TRP A 290 32.30 35.13 -28.17
C TRP A 290 32.25 34.18 -26.98
N PHE A 291 32.87 34.55 -25.85
CA PHE A 291 32.82 33.77 -24.62
C PHE A 291 31.37 33.60 -24.15
N THR A 292 30.56 34.65 -24.16
CA THR A 292 29.13 34.56 -23.79
C THR A 292 28.34 33.68 -24.77
N TYR A 293 28.59 33.82 -26.08
CA TYR A 293 27.89 33.05 -27.12
C TYR A 293 28.22 31.55 -27.10
N LEU A 294 29.40 31.15 -26.64
CA LEU A 294 29.80 29.74 -26.50
C LEU A 294 29.48 29.17 -25.10
N THR A 295 29.73 29.95 -24.04
CA THR A 295 29.57 29.47 -22.67
C THR A 295 28.12 29.43 -22.22
N ALA A 296 27.24 30.32 -22.70
CA ALA A 296 25.83 30.28 -22.33
C ALA A 296 25.12 29.01 -22.88
N PRO A 297 25.26 28.64 -24.17
CA PRO A 297 24.72 27.38 -24.68
C PRO A 297 25.35 26.15 -24.02
N LEU A 298 26.66 26.16 -23.75
CA LEU A 298 27.35 25.07 -23.06
C LEU A 298 26.85 24.92 -21.62
N ALA A 299 26.68 26.02 -20.87
CA ALA A 299 26.16 26.01 -19.51
C ALA A 299 24.70 25.55 -19.47
N ILE A 300 23.86 26.00 -20.43
CA ILE A 300 22.49 25.51 -20.59
C ILE A 300 22.49 24.02 -20.89
N TYR A 301 23.34 23.57 -21.82
CA TYR A 301 23.47 22.17 -22.19
C TYR A 301 23.93 21.30 -21.02
N VAL A 302 24.99 21.69 -20.30
CA VAL A 302 25.48 21.00 -19.11
C VAL A 302 24.43 20.99 -18.01
N GLY A 303 23.69 22.10 -17.82
CA GLY A 303 22.58 22.18 -16.88
C GLY A 303 21.43 21.22 -17.23
N LEU A 304 21.07 21.12 -18.50
CA LEU A 304 20.06 20.18 -19.01
C LEU A 304 20.53 18.72 -18.88
N LEU A 305 21.80 18.46 -19.13
CA LEU A 305 22.43 17.15 -18.98
C LEU A 305 22.42 16.72 -17.50
N PHE A 306 22.86 17.58 -16.58
CA PHE A 306 22.76 17.36 -15.14
C PHE A 306 21.31 17.16 -14.69
N ALA A 307 20.38 17.97 -15.19
CA ALA A 307 18.96 17.83 -14.91
C ALA A 307 18.38 16.49 -15.41
N SER A 308 18.98 15.87 -16.42
CA SER A 308 18.55 14.56 -16.94
C SER A 308 19.24 13.36 -16.27
N LEU A 309 20.54 13.48 -15.94
CA LEU A 309 21.35 12.41 -15.36
C LEU A 309 21.09 12.24 -13.86
N LEU A 310 20.90 13.34 -13.12
CA LEU A 310 20.72 13.29 -11.67
C LEU A 310 19.48 12.46 -11.26
N PRO A 311 18.28 12.64 -11.86
CA PRO A 311 17.14 11.76 -11.57
C PRO A 311 17.39 10.32 -12.00
N THR A 312 18.07 10.12 -13.13
CA THR A 312 18.35 8.78 -13.68
C THR A 312 19.20 7.94 -12.72
N LEU A 313 20.16 8.57 -12.02
CA LEU A 313 21.03 7.89 -11.06
C LEU A 313 20.37 7.73 -9.68
N LEU A 314 19.74 8.80 -9.17
CA LEU A 314 19.25 8.82 -7.79
C LEU A 314 17.87 8.18 -7.62
N VAL A 315 16.97 8.32 -8.60
CA VAL A 315 15.59 7.80 -8.47
C VAL A 315 15.57 6.28 -8.31
N PRO A 316 16.31 5.46 -9.09
CA PRO A 316 16.29 4.01 -8.91
C PRO A 316 16.79 3.58 -7.52
N ILE A 317 17.81 4.25 -6.98
CA ILE A 317 18.33 3.95 -5.64
C ILE A 317 17.27 4.26 -4.58
N LEU A 318 16.65 5.44 -4.66
CA LEU A 318 15.59 5.84 -3.74
C LEU A 318 14.38 4.89 -3.82
N LEU A 319 14.03 4.44 -5.02
CA LEU A 319 12.94 3.49 -5.23
C LEU A 319 13.28 2.09 -4.74
N PHE A 320 14.52 1.64 -4.91
CA PHE A 320 14.98 0.38 -4.36
C PHE A 320 14.90 0.39 -2.84
N LEU A 321 15.42 1.44 -2.20
CA LEU A 321 15.33 1.62 -0.75
C LEU A 321 13.87 1.68 -0.27
N LEU A 322 13.02 2.40 -1.00
CA LEU A 322 11.59 2.48 -0.71
C LEU A 322 10.90 1.12 -0.82
N GLY A 323 11.14 0.37 -1.90
CA GLY A 323 10.58 -0.97 -2.09
C GLY A 323 11.04 -1.93 -1.00
N PHE A 324 12.33 -1.92 -0.67
CA PHE A 324 12.89 -2.74 0.40
C PHE A 324 12.21 -2.47 1.75
N MET A 325 12.02 -1.18 2.10
CA MET A 325 11.36 -0.80 3.36
C MET A 325 9.87 -1.17 3.40
N LEU A 326 9.23 -1.33 2.24
CA LEU A 326 7.82 -1.73 2.15
C LEU A 326 7.60 -3.24 2.00
N LEU A 327 8.66 -4.06 1.95
CA LEU A 327 8.56 -5.52 1.98
C LEU A 327 7.71 -6.08 3.15
N PRO A 328 7.71 -5.48 4.36
CA PRO A 328 6.82 -5.92 5.44
C PRO A 328 5.32 -5.88 5.10
N PHE A 329 4.90 -5.07 4.12
CA PHE A 329 3.51 -5.02 3.63
C PHE A 329 3.20 -6.09 2.56
N GLY A 330 4.23 -6.78 2.09
CA GLY A 330 4.21 -7.74 0.99
C GLY A 330 4.92 -7.24 -0.26
N TRP A 331 5.47 -8.17 -1.06
CA TRP A 331 6.27 -7.81 -2.24
C TRP A 331 5.48 -7.06 -3.32
N GLU A 332 4.17 -7.30 -3.44
CA GLU A 332 3.32 -6.56 -4.39
C GLU A 332 3.24 -5.07 -4.03
N VAL A 333 3.11 -4.76 -2.74
CA VAL A 333 3.11 -3.37 -2.24
C VAL A 333 4.50 -2.75 -2.42
N ALA A 334 5.56 -3.51 -2.14
CA ALA A 334 6.94 -3.09 -2.35
C ALA A 334 7.22 -2.74 -3.82
N ILE A 335 6.75 -3.56 -4.76
CA ILE A 335 6.88 -3.30 -6.20
C ILE A 335 5.98 -2.13 -6.62
N ALA A 336 4.77 -2.00 -6.08
CA ALA A 336 3.89 -0.88 -6.43
C ALA A 336 4.33 0.47 -5.83
N ALA A 337 5.26 0.47 -4.87
CA ALA A 337 5.71 1.62 -4.09
C ALA A 337 6.07 2.90 -4.87
N PRO A 338 6.62 2.85 -6.11
CA PRO A 338 6.84 4.05 -6.90
C PRO A 338 5.55 4.81 -7.20
N PHE A 339 4.41 4.12 -7.30
CA PHE A 339 3.14 4.71 -7.69
C PHE A 339 2.14 4.83 -6.53
N ILE A 340 2.39 4.11 -5.44
CA ILE A 340 1.50 4.09 -4.28
C ILE A 340 2.23 4.48 -2.99
N GLU A 341 1.50 5.10 -2.09
CA GLU A 341 1.84 5.29 -0.69
C GLU A 341 1.08 4.28 0.15
N THR A 342 1.72 3.73 1.18
CA THR A 342 1.10 2.74 2.05
C THR A 342 1.43 3.04 3.50
N PHE A 343 0.40 3.02 4.33
CA PHE A 343 0.46 3.25 5.77
C PHE A 343 -0.23 2.10 6.49
N ALA A 344 0.34 1.66 7.61
CA ALA A 344 -0.35 0.78 8.55
C ALA A 344 -0.86 1.62 9.71
N GLU A 345 -2.19 1.70 9.83
CA GLU A 345 -2.83 2.43 10.92
C GLU A 345 -3.53 1.48 11.89
N ALA A 346 -3.80 1.98 13.10
CA ALA A 346 -4.50 1.22 14.12
C ALA A 346 -6.00 1.05 13.83
N THR A 347 -6.56 1.85 12.92
CA THR A 347 -7.98 1.83 12.54
C THR A 347 -8.16 1.94 11.02
N PRO A 348 -9.29 1.47 10.46
CA PRO A 348 -9.72 1.88 9.13
C PRO A 348 -10.18 3.35 9.16
N PRO A 349 -10.50 3.97 8.01
CA PRO A 349 -11.04 5.34 7.97
C PRO A 349 -12.34 5.46 8.78
N GLY A 350 -12.54 6.57 9.49
CA GLY A 350 -13.73 6.82 10.31
C GLY A 350 -13.41 7.07 11.79
N THR A 351 -14.46 7.11 12.61
CA THR A 351 -14.35 7.32 14.06
C THR A 351 -14.52 5.98 14.78
N TRP A 352 -13.51 5.59 15.54
CA TRP A 352 -13.44 4.26 16.17
C TRP A 352 -12.98 4.34 17.62
N ASN A 353 -13.56 3.48 18.46
CA ASN A 353 -13.06 3.24 19.80
C ASN A 353 -12.02 2.12 19.75
N ILE A 354 -10.83 2.38 20.29
CA ILE A 354 -9.75 1.41 20.39
C ILE A 354 -9.55 1.05 21.85
N ILE A 355 -9.56 -0.24 22.15
CA ILE A 355 -9.15 -0.74 23.46
C ILE A 355 -7.67 -1.05 23.40
N GLN A 356 -6.87 -0.23 24.07
CA GLN A 356 -5.45 -0.43 24.20
C GLN A 356 -5.15 -1.17 25.50
N LEU A 357 -4.57 -2.36 25.38
CA LEU A 357 -4.14 -3.20 26.48
C LEU A 357 -2.72 -2.81 26.88
N SER A 358 -2.51 -2.61 28.18
CA SER A 358 -1.18 -2.44 28.75
C SER A 358 -0.38 -3.75 28.66
N ARG A 359 0.93 -3.65 28.92
CA ARG A 359 1.82 -4.82 28.94
C ARG A 359 1.34 -5.89 29.93
N ARG A 360 0.85 -5.49 31.11
CA ARG A 360 0.36 -6.41 32.14
C ARG A 360 -0.97 -7.05 31.74
N GLU A 361 -1.87 -6.28 31.15
CA GLU A 361 -3.17 -6.80 30.71
C GLU A 361 -3.07 -7.77 29.52
N CYS A 362 -1.97 -7.74 28.77
CA CYS A 362 -1.69 -8.72 27.72
C CYS A 362 -1.23 -10.08 28.26
N LEU A 363 -0.87 -10.16 29.55
CA LEU A 363 -0.44 -11.39 30.21
C LEU A 363 -1.63 -12.04 30.92
N TRP A 364 -1.62 -13.37 31.00
CA TRP A 364 -2.51 -14.09 31.89
C TRP A 364 -1.89 -14.11 33.29
N PRO A 365 -2.66 -13.99 34.39
CA PRO A 365 -2.11 -13.89 35.75
C PRO A 365 -1.18 -15.04 36.20
N ARG A 366 -1.27 -16.22 35.55
CA ARG A 366 -0.38 -17.37 35.83
C ARG A 366 0.88 -17.42 34.96
N ASP A 367 0.97 -16.59 33.93
CA ASP A 367 2.10 -16.55 33.00
C ASP A 367 3.07 -15.40 33.34
N GLU A 368 2.80 -14.60 34.39
CA GLU A 368 3.62 -13.47 34.83
C GLU A 368 5.06 -13.87 35.21
N GLU A 369 5.27 -15.11 35.66
CA GLU A 369 6.61 -15.65 35.97
C GLU A 369 7.40 -16.10 34.73
N SER A 370 6.75 -16.19 33.55
CA SER A 370 7.38 -16.62 32.29
C SER A 370 7.59 -15.44 31.34
N GLU A 371 8.54 -14.55 31.65
CA GLU A 371 8.99 -13.45 30.76
C GLU A 371 9.73 -13.94 29.48
N THR A 372 9.32 -15.06 28.88
CA THR A 372 10.10 -15.69 27.79
C THR A 372 9.50 -15.48 26.39
N GLY A 373 10.00 -14.47 25.69
CA GLY A 373 10.44 -14.57 24.29
C GLY A 373 9.43 -14.51 23.12
N GLY A 374 8.12 -14.42 23.34
CA GLY A 374 7.13 -14.32 22.26
C GLY A 374 6.89 -12.90 21.72
N LEU A 375 6.52 -12.77 20.43
CA LEU A 375 6.08 -11.48 19.85
C LEU A 375 4.77 -11.02 20.50
N ARG A 376 4.73 -9.77 20.99
CA ARG A 376 3.55 -9.21 21.70
C ARG A 376 2.34 -9.04 20.79
N HIS A 377 2.57 -8.92 19.50
CA HIS A 377 1.53 -8.90 18.47
C HIS A 377 0.50 -10.04 18.61
N SER A 378 0.96 -11.20 19.08
CA SER A 378 0.17 -12.42 19.27
C SER A 378 -0.42 -12.56 20.66
N ALA A 379 0.05 -11.82 21.67
CA ALA A 379 -0.42 -11.98 23.05
C ALA A 379 -1.87 -11.51 23.26
N VAL A 380 -2.40 -10.67 22.38
CA VAL A 380 -3.73 -10.04 22.55
C VAL A 380 -4.86 -11.07 22.59
N TYR A 381 -4.83 -12.12 21.78
CA TYR A 381 -5.93 -13.10 21.77
C TYR A 381 -5.88 -14.10 22.93
N ASP A 382 -4.75 -14.18 23.65
CA ASP A 382 -4.58 -15.01 24.85
C ASP A 382 -4.78 -14.21 26.16
N SER A 383 -4.98 -12.90 26.05
CA SER A 383 -5.21 -11.99 27.17
C SER A 383 -6.60 -12.20 27.79
N GLN A 384 -6.64 -12.33 29.11
CA GLN A 384 -7.90 -12.37 29.85
C GLN A 384 -8.74 -11.11 29.62
N ARG A 385 -8.08 -9.94 29.66
CA ARG A 385 -8.74 -8.66 29.45
C ARG A 385 -9.33 -8.55 28.04
N ALA A 386 -8.59 -8.97 27.02
CA ALA A 386 -9.07 -8.97 25.65
C ALA A 386 -10.29 -9.89 25.47
N ILE A 387 -10.22 -11.12 26.00
CA ILE A 387 -11.31 -12.10 25.91
C ILE A 387 -12.58 -11.59 26.62
N LEU A 388 -12.41 -10.91 27.76
CA LEU A 388 -13.52 -10.27 28.47
C LEU A 388 -14.18 -9.18 27.61
N GLU A 389 -13.39 -8.29 27.01
CA GLU A 389 -13.91 -7.22 26.14
C GLU A 389 -14.64 -7.77 24.90
N VAL A 390 -14.09 -8.84 24.30
CA VAL A 390 -14.79 -9.55 23.22
C VAL A 390 -16.12 -10.11 23.70
N THR A 391 -16.14 -10.75 24.86
CA THR A 391 -17.35 -11.33 25.43
C THR A 391 -18.42 -10.29 25.74
N VAL A 392 -18.02 -9.14 26.29
CA VAL A 392 -18.90 -8.00 26.57
C VAL A 392 -19.48 -7.47 25.27
N PHE A 393 -18.63 -7.18 24.29
CA PHE A 393 -19.05 -6.69 22.98
C PHE A 393 -20.06 -7.63 22.30
N LEU A 394 -19.78 -8.93 22.25
CA LEU A 394 -20.70 -9.92 21.69
C LEU A 394 -22.06 -9.91 22.43
N SER A 395 -22.03 -9.87 23.77
CA SER A 395 -23.24 -9.86 24.60
C SER A 395 -24.09 -8.59 24.36
N GLU A 396 -23.46 -7.43 24.23
CA GLU A 396 -24.14 -6.17 23.94
C GLU A 396 -24.80 -6.18 22.56
N ARG A 397 -24.11 -6.70 21.54
CA ARG A 397 -24.65 -6.83 20.18
C ARG A 397 -25.83 -7.78 20.12
N LEU A 398 -25.74 -8.93 20.78
CA LEU A 398 -26.86 -9.86 20.92
C LEU A 398 -28.04 -9.18 21.63
N ASN A 399 -27.82 -8.49 22.74
CA ASN A 399 -28.92 -7.81 23.43
C ASN A 399 -29.57 -6.70 22.58
N ALA A 400 -28.80 -5.97 21.78
CA ALA A 400 -29.32 -4.97 20.86
C ALA A 400 -30.18 -5.60 19.76
N ALA A 401 -29.71 -6.68 19.13
CA ALA A 401 -30.44 -7.39 18.08
C ALA A 401 -31.75 -8.00 18.62
N LEU A 402 -31.77 -8.50 19.87
CA LEU A 402 -32.99 -8.98 20.53
C LEU A 402 -34.03 -7.87 20.65
N ARG A 403 -33.60 -6.67 21.07
CA ARG A 403 -34.49 -5.51 21.25
C ARG A 403 -35.09 -5.07 19.92
N GLU A 404 -34.30 -5.09 18.85
CA GLU A 404 -34.76 -4.75 17.51
C GLU A 404 -35.79 -5.77 16.97
N LYS A 405 -35.54 -7.08 17.13
CA LYS A 405 -36.50 -8.15 16.77
C LYS A 405 -37.79 -8.06 17.58
N LEU A 406 -37.71 -7.75 18.88
CA LEU A 406 -38.91 -7.57 19.73
C LEU A 406 -39.71 -6.33 19.34
N GLY A 407 -39.04 -5.20 19.07
CA GLY A 407 -39.66 -3.96 18.64
C GLY A 407 -40.40 -4.09 17.31
N SER A 408 -39.80 -4.76 16.32
CA SER A 408 -40.43 -5.02 15.02
C SER A 408 -41.63 -5.96 15.13
N LYS A 409 -41.57 -6.98 16.00
CA LYS A 409 -42.71 -7.88 16.24
C LYS A 409 -43.87 -7.16 16.91
N LEU A 410 -43.60 -6.28 17.87
CA LEU A 410 -44.62 -5.46 18.54
C LEU A 410 -45.27 -4.44 17.59
N SER A 411 -44.51 -3.82 16.69
CA SER A 411 -45.06 -2.90 15.69
C SER A 411 -45.91 -3.61 14.62
N GLN A 412 -45.53 -4.83 14.23
CA GLN A 412 -46.35 -5.67 13.35
C GLN A 412 -47.66 -6.11 14.00
N LEU A 413 -47.65 -6.39 15.31
CA LEU A 413 -48.85 -6.75 16.07
C LEU A 413 -49.78 -5.54 16.30
N SER A 414 -49.24 -4.35 16.56
CA SER A 414 -50.05 -3.14 16.70
C SER A 414 -50.62 -2.64 15.37
N GLY A 415 -49.90 -2.84 14.26
CA GLY A 415 -50.37 -2.52 12.90
C GLY A 415 -51.52 -3.39 12.40
N LYS A 416 -51.66 -4.63 12.89
CA LYS A 416 -52.78 -5.54 12.57
C LYS A 416 -54.05 -5.30 13.38
N SER A 417 -54.01 -4.46 14.42
CA SER A 417 -55.16 -4.13 15.28
C SER A 417 -56.08 -3.03 14.69
N LYS A 418 -55.74 -2.45 13.53
CA LYS A 418 -56.68 -1.59 12.78
C LYS A 418 -57.62 -2.44 11.93
N VAL A 419 -58.50 -3.20 12.58
CA VAL A 419 -59.72 -3.71 11.94
C VAL A 419 -60.65 -2.52 11.72
N LYS A 420 -61.05 -2.30 10.47
CA LYS A 420 -62.02 -1.26 10.05
C LYS A 420 -63.34 -1.42 10.84
N PRO A 421 -64.04 -0.28 11.10
CA PRO A 421 -65.22 -0.22 11.96
C PRO A 421 -66.35 -1.16 11.54
#